data_AF-A0A2C6CNT4-F1
#
_entry.id   AF-A0A2C6CNT4-F1
#
_cell.length_a   1.000
_cell.length_b   1.000
_cell.length_c   1.000
_cell.angle_alpha   90.00
_cell.angle_beta   90.00
_cell.angle_gamma   90.00
#
_symmetry.space_group_name_H-M   'P 1'
#
loop_
_entity.id
_entity.type
_entity.pdbx_description
1 polymer ?
#
loop_
_entity_poly.entity_id
_entity_poly.type
_entity_poly.pdbx_seq_one_letter_code
_entity_poly.pdbx_strand_id
1 'polypeptide(L)'
;MNKIKSLIVGVPYYDDKNIDNLAFCANDSKGVRDVLVKNLKVNKENISIIGEQSKHRSSRVSILRGVNELITKCNEDDILLMYYSGHGALIYDNNYLICSDTQLDLLADTSISISNLYDRLKSSSARFKLLIIDSCHSGVFTKSPFKGNDAFLSPNFEGAQLFASSRASEESFIDYRTKRSIFTHFLIEGLSGYASTIDDNIVTMSELNHYVTLKISAWSSVHGDIQTPTLKGETAGELYFNLDNSSSIVEDKSYASISTNMQAISQFEDYMRNVLNYKDVTTDMYRRNMLRVLGYYEAKSIIWRDIINSDEPIRFLKEYLDNSSLTNSGKNQFISSFIAFGKSVGLEIERKIGYKLNKDSDKTSIDRKTVREIIGPVKNKKHKTILTLLYYGALLPSEMISIKLVDYNESTSTIIINSRNTKVIHLNESMKDYIERYLNEYKPVKFLFEGVESGTSYSVRSIQQLIINVTKKKGVKVSARDLKRSRIKNLLQSDRSTEEIYRMTGFKVKI
;
A
#
# COMPACT_ATOMS: atom_id res chain seq x y z
N MET A 1 31.51 -2.64 8.67
CA MET A 1 30.68 -1.60 8.02
C MET A 1 30.02 -2.23 6.81
N ASN A 2 28.70 -2.12 6.71
CA ASN A 2 27.95 -2.67 5.58
C ASN A 2 28.41 -1.97 4.29
N LYS A 3 28.87 -2.73 3.29
CA LYS A 3 29.24 -2.14 2.00
C LYS A 3 28.04 -2.16 1.09
N ILE A 4 27.75 -1.03 0.45
CA ILE A 4 26.71 -0.97 -0.58
C ILE A 4 27.31 -1.54 -1.87
N LYS A 5 26.69 -2.58 -2.41
CA LYS A 5 26.91 -3.09 -3.76
C LYS A 5 25.71 -2.70 -4.59
N SER A 6 25.91 -2.04 -5.74
CA SER A 6 24.78 -1.52 -6.51
C SER A 6 24.81 -1.82 -8.00
N LEU A 7 23.60 -1.98 -8.54
CA LEU A 7 23.31 -1.99 -9.97
C LEU A 7 22.33 -0.85 -10.28
N ILE A 8 22.75 0.08 -11.13
CA ILE A 8 21.97 1.25 -11.54
C ILE A 8 21.61 1.06 -13.01
N VAL A 9 20.32 1.02 -13.32
CA VAL A 9 19.80 0.77 -14.67
C VAL A 9 18.97 1.97 -15.11
N GLY A 10 19.34 2.59 -16.23
CA GLY A 10 18.52 3.57 -16.95
C GLY A 10 18.10 3.03 -18.31
N VAL A 11 16.85 3.24 -18.72
CA VAL A 11 16.35 2.81 -20.04
C VAL A 11 15.80 4.01 -20.82
N PRO A 12 16.68 4.84 -21.43
CA PRO A 12 16.25 6.03 -22.15
C PRO A 12 15.71 5.74 -23.56
N TYR A 13 16.09 4.61 -24.17
CA TYR A 13 15.75 4.27 -25.55
C TYR A 13 15.16 2.86 -25.65
N TYR A 14 14.20 2.70 -26.56
CA TYR A 14 13.53 1.43 -26.85
C TYR A 14 13.61 1.11 -28.35
N ASP A 15 13.84 -0.17 -28.67
CA ASP A 15 13.98 -0.67 -30.04
C ASP A 15 12.60 -0.79 -30.73
N ASP A 16 11.56 -1.14 -29.97
CA ASP A 16 10.17 -1.13 -30.44
C ASP A 16 9.64 0.30 -30.54
N LYS A 17 9.25 0.71 -31.76
CA LYS A 17 8.77 2.07 -32.06
C LYS A 17 7.44 2.42 -31.38
N ASN A 18 6.72 1.43 -30.86
CA ASN A 18 5.48 1.63 -30.12
C ASN A 18 5.71 1.93 -28.63
N ILE A 19 6.97 1.95 -28.19
CA ILE A 19 7.37 2.32 -26.84
C ILE A 19 8.11 3.66 -26.91
N ASP A 20 7.55 4.68 -26.28
CA ASP A 20 8.14 6.03 -26.31
C ASP A 20 9.47 6.07 -25.57
N ASN A 21 10.46 6.75 -26.16
CA ASN A 21 11.74 7.02 -25.49
C ASN A 21 11.54 7.96 -24.30
N LEU A 22 12.33 7.75 -23.25
CA LEU A 22 12.27 8.55 -22.03
C LEU A 22 13.42 9.53 -21.94
N ALA A 23 13.09 10.79 -21.67
CA ALA A 23 14.08 11.79 -21.34
C ALA A 23 14.67 11.51 -19.96
N PHE A 24 15.95 11.85 -19.79
CA PHE A 24 16.64 11.94 -18.49
C PHE A 24 16.88 10.65 -17.68
N CYS A 25 16.47 9.46 -18.10
CA CYS A 25 16.84 8.21 -17.40
C CYS A 25 18.36 8.04 -17.20
N ALA A 26 19.16 8.53 -18.15
CA ALA A 26 20.62 8.57 -18.03
C ALA A 26 21.09 9.58 -16.96
N ASN A 27 20.45 10.75 -16.87
CA ASN A 27 20.74 11.75 -15.84
C ASN A 27 20.38 11.22 -14.45
N ASP A 28 19.21 10.59 -14.33
CA ASP A 28 18.73 9.92 -13.13
C ASP A 28 19.77 8.91 -12.62
N SER A 29 20.14 7.96 -13.46
CA SER A 29 21.18 6.95 -13.19
C SER A 29 22.51 7.59 -12.75
N LYS A 30 22.94 8.65 -13.46
CA LYS A 30 24.17 9.39 -13.12
C LYS A 30 24.09 10.05 -11.74
N GLY A 31 22.95 10.63 -11.39
CA GLY A 31 22.78 11.29 -10.08
C GLY A 31 22.74 10.32 -8.92
N VAL A 32 22.06 9.18 -9.09
CA VAL A 32 22.06 8.10 -8.08
C VAL A 32 23.48 7.58 -7.86
N ARG A 33 24.26 7.37 -8.94
CA ARG A 33 25.68 7.03 -8.82
C ARG A 33 26.45 8.11 -8.05
N ASP A 34 26.24 9.37 -8.42
CA ASP A 34 27.01 10.48 -7.85
C ASP A 34 26.73 10.66 -6.34
N VAL A 35 25.48 10.51 -5.87
CA VAL A 35 25.16 10.59 -4.43
C VAL A 35 25.72 9.39 -3.66
N LEU A 36 25.68 8.18 -4.24
CA LEU A 36 26.29 6.99 -3.63
C LEU A 36 27.81 7.18 -3.43
N VAL A 37 28.50 7.74 -4.42
CA VAL A 37 29.95 7.96 -4.33
C VAL A 37 30.29 9.13 -3.42
N LYS A 38 29.63 10.27 -3.58
CA LYS A 38 30.02 11.52 -2.92
C LYS A 38 29.59 11.57 -1.46
N ASN A 39 28.32 11.25 -1.20
CA ASN A 39 27.68 11.41 0.11
C ASN A 39 27.74 10.13 0.94
N LEU A 40 27.65 8.95 0.30
CA LEU A 40 27.64 7.66 0.99
C LEU A 40 28.97 6.88 0.88
N LYS A 41 30.00 7.48 0.27
CA LYS A 41 31.36 6.91 0.09
C LYS A 41 31.40 5.49 -0.45
N VAL A 42 30.45 5.14 -1.32
CA VAL A 42 30.47 3.85 -2.00
C VAL A 42 31.62 3.84 -3.01
N ASN A 43 32.54 2.86 -2.87
CA ASN A 43 33.61 2.66 -3.85
C ASN A 43 33.01 2.45 -5.24
N LYS A 44 33.56 3.12 -6.26
CA LYS A 44 33.09 3.03 -7.66
C LYS A 44 33.09 1.59 -8.19
N GLU A 45 34.02 0.76 -7.74
CA GLU A 45 34.11 -0.68 -8.09
C GLU A 45 32.89 -1.51 -7.63
N ASN A 46 32.16 -1.02 -6.63
CA ASN A 46 30.94 -1.63 -6.11
C ASN A 46 29.68 -1.15 -6.84
N ILE A 47 29.82 -0.25 -7.82
CA ILE A 47 28.70 0.32 -8.57
C ILE A 47 28.79 -0.12 -10.03
N SER A 48 27.78 -0.85 -10.50
CA SER A 48 27.62 -1.19 -11.91
C SER A 48 26.51 -0.31 -12.51
N ILE A 49 26.74 0.27 -13.68
CA ILE A 49 25.76 1.12 -14.38
C ILE A 49 25.44 0.56 -15.76
N ILE A 50 24.14 0.49 -16.08
CA ILE A 50 23.60 0.07 -17.37
C ILE A 50 22.76 1.23 -17.93
N GLY A 51 22.97 1.58 -19.20
CA GLY A 51 22.16 2.60 -19.89
C GLY A 51 22.71 4.03 -19.92
N GLU A 52 23.95 4.26 -19.45
CA GLU A 52 24.52 5.63 -19.38
C GLU A 52 24.92 6.22 -20.76
N GLN A 53 25.32 5.40 -21.75
CA GLN A 53 26.02 5.92 -22.96
C GLN A 53 25.63 5.30 -24.32
N SER A 54 24.70 4.33 -24.41
CA SER A 54 24.36 3.73 -25.71
C SER A 54 22.97 3.10 -25.77
N LYS A 55 22.30 3.20 -26.94
CA LYS A 55 20.93 2.70 -27.23
C LYS A 55 20.65 1.24 -26.85
N HIS A 56 21.63 0.33 -26.95
CA HIS A 56 21.39 -1.13 -26.80
C HIS A 56 21.93 -1.77 -25.51
N ARG A 57 22.33 -1.00 -24.48
CA ARG A 57 22.93 -1.57 -23.26
C ARG A 57 21.94 -2.04 -22.20
N SER A 58 20.70 -1.57 -22.24
CA SER A 58 19.68 -1.89 -21.22
C SER A 58 18.76 -3.04 -21.67
N SER A 59 19.31 -3.98 -22.42
CA SER A 59 18.58 -5.17 -22.86
C SER A 59 18.25 -6.08 -21.68
N ARG A 60 17.20 -6.88 -21.83
CA ARG A 60 16.75 -7.83 -20.82
C ARG A 60 17.88 -8.73 -20.33
N VAL A 61 18.67 -9.25 -21.28
CA VAL A 61 19.84 -10.10 -20.98
C VAL A 61 20.91 -9.33 -20.20
N SER A 62 21.19 -8.09 -20.57
CA SER A 62 22.22 -7.28 -19.89
C SER A 62 21.83 -6.96 -18.45
N ILE A 63 20.56 -6.60 -18.23
CA ILE A 63 20.04 -6.31 -16.89
C ILE A 63 20.10 -7.58 -16.03
N LEU A 64 19.61 -8.72 -16.52
CA LEU A 64 19.65 -9.97 -15.75
C LEU A 64 21.06 -10.46 -15.46
N ARG A 65 22.01 -10.26 -16.39
CA ARG A 65 23.42 -10.53 -16.13
C ARG A 65 23.96 -9.64 -15.02
N GLY A 66 23.68 -8.33 -15.07
CA GLY A 66 24.04 -7.39 -14.01
C GLY A 66 23.45 -7.75 -12.65
N VAL A 67 22.19 -8.23 -12.62
CA VAL A 67 21.53 -8.72 -11.40
C VAL A 67 22.27 -9.93 -10.84
N ASN A 68 22.58 -10.92 -11.68
CA ASN A 68 23.32 -12.11 -11.24
C ASN A 68 24.72 -11.73 -10.72
N GLU A 69 25.45 -10.86 -11.42
CA GLU A 69 26.75 -10.35 -10.97
C GLU A 69 26.64 -9.64 -9.62
N LEU A 70 25.63 -8.79 -9.45
CA LEU A 70 25.37 -8.08 -8.20
C LEU A 70 25.14 -9.07 -7.04
N ILE A 71 24.28 -10.07 -7.26
CA ILE A 71 23.99 -11.12 -6.27
C ILE A 71 25.27 -11.85 -5.86
N THR A 72 26.09 -12.27 -6.82
CA THR A 72 27.32 -13.04 -6.54
C THR A 72 28.42 -12.25 -5.85
N LYS A 73 28.40 -10.91 -5.94
CA LYS A 73 29.41 -10.02 -5.33
C LYS A 73 29.07 -9.61 -3.89
N CYS A 74 27.87 -9.93 -3.41
CA CYS A 74 27.41 -9.59 -2.07
C CYS A 74 27.80 -10.66 -1.03
N ASN A 75 28.12 -10.19 0.16
CA ASN A 75 28.29 -11.01 1.37
C ASN A 75 27.22 -10.69 2.42
N GLU A 76 27.18 -11.45 3.52
CA GLU A 76 26.16 -11.35 4.56
C GLU A 76 26.06 -9.99 5.26
N ASP A 77 27.10 -9.15 5.23
CA ASP A 77 27.08 -7.80 5.81
C ASP A 77 26.73 -6.70 4.79
N ASP A 78 26.61 -7.03 3.50
CA ASP A 78 26.43 -6.03 2.45
C ASP A 78 24.98 -5.55 2.33
N ILE A 79 24.82 -4.36 1.76
CA ILE A 79 23.55 -3.86 1.24
C ILE A 79 23.57 -4.06 -0.27
N LEU A 80 22.65 -4.87 -0.78
CA LEU A 80 22.40 -4.99 -2.21
C LEU A 80 21.41 -3.90 -2.63
N LEU A 81 21.82 -2.98 -3.48
CA LEU A 81 20.96 -1.91 -4.00
C LEU A 81 20.78 -2.03 -5.51
N MET A 82 19.56 -2.22 -5.98
CA MET A 82 19.23 -2.11 -7.39
C MET A 82 18.37 -0.87 -7.62
N TYR A 83 18.81 0.02 -8.51
CA TYR A 83 18.03 1.17 -8.96
C TYR A 83 17.66 0.99 -10.43
N TYR A 84 16.39 1.25 -10.76
CA TYR A 84 15.89 1.22 -12.13
C TYR A 84 15.14 2.52 -12.46
N SER A 85 15.43 3.12 -13.62
CA SER A 85 14.68 4.24 -14.22
C SER A 85 14.28 3.88 -15.65
N GLY A 86 12.99 3.86 -15.94
CA GLY A 86 12.46 3.46 -17.24
C GLY A 86 10.93 3.28 -17.25
N HIS A 87 10.39 2.64 -18.28
CA HIS A 87 8.97 2.31 -18.35
C HIS A 87 8.63 1.08 -17.49
N GLY A 88 7.44 1.10 -16.91
CA GLY A 88 6.80 -0.06 -16.31
C GLY A 88 5.60 -0.50 -17.15
N ALA A 89 5.20 -1.76 -17.01
CA ALA A 89 3.93 -2.24 -17.55
C ALA A 89 3.19 -3.15 -16.56
N LEU A 90 1.87 -3.19 -16.71
CA LEU A 90 0.97 -4.04 -15.93
C LEU A 90 0.24 -5.01 -16.86
N ILE A 91 0.51 -6.31 -16.74
CA ILE A 91 -0.16 -7.37 -17.52
C ILE A 91 -0.77 -8.40 -16.57
N TYR A 92 -2.08 -8.64 -16.69
CA TYR A 92 -2.81 -9.62 -15.88
C TYR A 92 -2.46 -9.52 -14.38
N ASP A 93 -2.43 -8.29 -13.85
CA ASP A 93 -2.06 -7.97 -12.46
C ASP A 93 -0.58 -8.20 -12.08
N ASN A 94 0.32 -8.49 -13.04
CA ASN A 94 1.76 -8.59 -12.85
C ASN A 94 2.49 -7.35 -13.37
N ASN A 95 3.46 -6.87 -12.60
CA ASN A 95 4.25 -5.69 -12.96
C ASN A 95 5.56 -6.10 -13.63
N TYR A 96 5.93 -5.38 -14.70
CA TYR A 96 7.11 -5.63 -15.50
C TYR A 96 7.94 -4.35 -15.64
N LEU A 97 9.27 -4.51 -15.64
CA LEU A 97 10.23 -3.49 -16.05
C LEU A 97 10.50 -3.64 -17.54
N ILE A 98 10.31 -2.57 -18.29
CA ILE A 98 10.53 -2.56 -19.74
C ILE A 98 12.04 -2.42 -20.02
N CYS A 99 12.55 -3.29 -20.87
CA CYS A 99 13.95 -3.30 -21.30
C CYS A 99 14.07 -2.59 -22.65
N SER A 100 15.27 -2.21 -23.06
CA SER A 100 15.46 -1.54 -24.36
C SER A 100 15.03 -2.41 -25.56
N ASP A 101 15.13 -3.73 -25.41
CA ASP A 101 14.78 -4.75 -26.40
C ASP A 101 13.40 -5.39 -26.17
N THR A 102 12.59 -4.83 -25.26
CA THR A 102 11.21 -5.30 -25.07
C THR A 102 10.38 -5.03 -26.32
N GLN A 103 9.69 -6.07 -26.81
CA GLN A 103 8.73 -5.99 -27.90
C GLN A 103 7.33 -6.01 -27.32
N LEU A 104 6.48 -5.09 -27.79
CA LEU A 104 5.18 -4.83 -27.18
C LEU A 104 4.19 -5.99 -27.38
N ASP A 105 4.30 -6.69 -28.52
CA ASP A 105 3.54 -7.91 -28.84
C ASP A 105 4.00 -9.14 -28.04
N LEU A 106 5.22 -9.13 -27.51
CA LEU A 106 5.82 -10.17 -26.67
C LEU A 106 6.23 -9.63 -25.28
N LEU A 107 5.45 -8.69 -24.72
CA LEU A 107 5.86 -7.92 -23.54
C LEU A 107 6.22 -8.82 -22.37
N ALA A 108 5.40 -9.85 -22.07
CA ALA A 108 5.64 -10.74 -20.93
C ALA A 108 6.97 -11.53 -21.03
N ASP A 109 7.41 -11.86 -22.24
CA ASP A 109 8.60 -12.69 -22.51
C ASP A 109 9.87 -11.84 -22.67
N THR A 110 9.72 -10.62 -23.19
CA THR A 110 10.83 -9.72 -23.54
C THR A 110 11.06 -8.60 -22.50
N SER A 111 10.29 -8.58 -21.41
CA SER A 111 10.50 -7.69 -20.26
C SER A 111 10.92 -8.47 -19.00
N ILE A 112 11.09 -7.77 -17.87
CA ILE A 112 11.47 -8.39 -16.58
C ILE A 112 10.32 -8.25 -15.59
N SER A 113 9.70 -9.36 -15.19
CA SER A 113 8.73 -9.36 -14.09
C SER A 113 9.39 -8.91 -12.78
N ILE A 114 8.77 -7.95 -12.09
CA ILE A 114 9.22 -7.46 -10.79
C ILE A 114 9.19 -8.59 -9.75
N SER A 115 8.21 -9.50 -9.79
CA SER A 115 8.17 -10.63 -8.86
C SER A 115 9.34 -11.58 -9.09
N ASN A 116 9.65 -11.90 -10.34
CA ASN A 116 10.77 -12.80 -10.66
C ASN A 116 12.12 -12.15 -10.37
N LEU A 117 12.25 -10.85 -10.62
CA LEU A 117 13.42 -10.08 -10.23
C LEU A 117 13.59 -10.11 -8.71
N TYR A 118 12.50 -9.90 -7.99
CA TYR A 118 12.49 -9.94 -6.53
C TYR A 118 12.95 -11.29 -5.97
N ASP A 119 12.41 -12.40 -6.49
CA ASP A 119 12.81 -13.75 -6.07
C ASP A 119 14.29 -14.04 -6.35
N ARG A 120 14.86 -13.46 -7.40
CA ARG A 120 16.32 -13.51 -7.65
C ARG A 120 17.09 -12.72 -6.61
N LEU A 121 16.67 -11.50 -6.28
CA LEU A 121 17.36 -10.68 -5.29
C LEU A 121 17.33 -11.33 -3.89
N LYS A 122 16.25 -12.05 -3.57
CA LYS A 122 16.13 -12.85 -2.34
C LYS A 122 17.21 -13.93 -2.20
N SER A 123 17.71 -14.49 -3.31
CA SER A 123 18.77 -15.51 -3.25
C SER A 123 20.15 -14.95 -2.91
N SER A 124 20.29 -13.63 -2.78
CA SER A 124 21.52 -13.00 -2.30
C SER A 124 21.72 -13.22 -0.80
N SER A 125 22.97 -13.42 -0.40
CA SER A 125 23.39 -13.47 1.00
C SER A 125 23.34 -12.10 1.70
N ALA A 126 23.25 -10.99 0.96
CA ALA A 126 23.25 -9.62 1.50
C ALA A 126 22.27 -9.44 2.69
N ARG A 127 22.70 -8.79 3.76
CA ARG A 127 21.84 -8.52 4.93
C ARG A 127 20.55 -7.79 4.53
N PHE A 128 20.73 -6.76 3.73
CA PHE A 128 19.66 -5.91 3.24
C PHE A 128 19.66 -5.91 1.73
N LYS A 129 18.48 -6.03 1.13
CA LYS A 129 18.30 -5.80 -0.30
C LYS A 129 17.27 -4.69 -0.50
N LEU A 130 17.63 -3.71 -1.29
CA LEU A 130 16.78 -2.56 -1.63
C LEU A 130 16.65 -2.47 -3.14
N LEU A 131 15.41 -2.56 -3.62
CA LEU A 131 15.04 -2.34 -5.00
C LEU A 131 14.36 -0.97 -5.08
N ILE A 132 14.94 -0.02 -5.82
CA ILE A 132 14.36 1.30 -6.08
C ILE A 132 13.90 1.33 -7.53
N ILE A 133 12.62 1.61 -7.75
CA ILE A 133 12.02 1.61 -9.09
C ILE A 133 11.43 2.97 -9.38
N ASP A 134 12.00 3.67 -10.34
CA ASP A 134 11.45 4.88 -10.91
C ASP A 134 10.83 4.60 -12.28
N SER A 135 9.57 4.19 -12.26
CA SER A 135 8.81 3.90 -13.46
C SER A 135 7.33 4.20 -13.25
N CYS A 136 6.65 4.63 -14.32
CA CYS A 136 5.20 4.64 -14.34
C CYS A 136 4.70 3.19 -14.27
N HIS A 137 4.09 2.80 -13.15
CA HIS A 137 3.42 1.50 -13.05
C HIS A 137 2.05 1.49 -13.77
N SER A 138 1.59 2.66 -14.20
CA SER A 138 0.44 2.90 -15.06
C SER A 138 0.75 2.78 -16.57
N GLY A 139 2.00 2.53 -16.97
CA GLY A 139 2.53 2.72 -18.32
C GLY A 139 2.36 1.59 -19.36
N VAL A 140 2.33 2.01 -20.64
CA VAL A 140 2.14 1.32 -21.93
C VAL A 140 0.75 0.72 -22.21
N PHE A 141 0.11 -0.03 -21.30
CA PHE A 141 -1.26 -0.55 -21.53
C PHE A 141 -2.13 -0.62 -20.26
N THR A 142 -3.07 0.33 -20.14
CA THR A 142 -4.26 0.19 -19.30
C THR A 142 -5.52 0.00 -20.17
N LYS A 143 -5.54 -1.00 -21.05
CA LYS A 143 -6.81 -1.49 -21.63
C LYS A 143 -7.53 -2.49 -20.71
N SER A 144 -7.33 -2.40 -19.41
CA SER A 144 -8.14 -3.09 -18.41
C SER A 144 -9.05 -2.06 -17.74
N PRO A 145 -10.39 -2.24 -17.73
CA PRO A 145 -11.31 -1.37 -17.00
C PRO A 145 -11.13 -1.43 -15.47
N PHE A 146 -10.15 -2.19 -15.00
CA PHE A 146 -9.76 -2.31 -13.61
C PHE A 146 -8.59 -1.35 -13.34
N LYS A 147 -8.86 -0.25 -12.63
CA LYS A 147 -7.83 0.54 -11.97
C LYS A 147 -7.00 -0.42 -11.10
N GLY A 148 -5.72 -0.60 -11.46
CA GLY A 148 -4.78 -1.45 -10.73
C GLY A 148 -4.78 -1.04 -9.25
N ASN A 149 -5.01 -2.00 -8.37
CA ASN A 149 -5.03 -1.75 -6.93
C ASN A 149 -3.59 -1.90 -6.40
N ASP A 150 -3.08 -0.92 -5.65
CA ASP A 150 -1.73 -0.93 -5.04
C ASP A 150 -1.44 -2.19 -4.20
N ALA A 151 -2.48 -2.89 -3.77
CA ALA A 151 -2.44 -4.16 -3.06
C ALA A 151 -1.87 -5.34 -3.87
N PHE A 152 -1.46 -5.16 -5.13
CA PHE A 152 -0.86 -6.21 -5.97
C PHE A 152 0.63 -6.07 -6.21
N LEU A 153 1.24 -4.93 -5.86
CA LEU A 153 2.69 -4.87 -5.58
C LEU A 153 2.98 -5.61 -4.25
N SER A 154 2.40 -6.79 -4.04
CA SER A 154 2.35 -7.50 -2.76
C SER A 154 2.71 -8.99 -2.90
N PRO A 155 3.85 -9.38 -3.51
CA PRO A 155 4.57 -10.45 -2.86
C PRO A 155 4.89 -9.99 -1.43
N ASN A 156 4.81 -10.89 -0.44
CA ASN A 156 5.42 -10.63 0.86
C ASN A 156 6.90 -10.43 0.60
N PHE A 157 7.30 -9.17 0.61
CA PHE A 157 8.66 -8.73 0.36
C PHE A 157 9.50 -9.02 1.64
N GLU A 158 9.67 -10.29 1.98
CA GLU A 158 10.42 -10.74 3.15
C GLU A 158 11.93 -10.74 2.87
N GLY A 159 12.71 -10.05 3.69
CA GLY A 159 14.17 -9.97 3.58
C GLY A 159 14.68 -8.93 2.56
N ALA A 160 13.80 -8.10 2.01
CA ALA A 160 14.15 -7.10 1.00
C ALA A 160 13.06 -6.02 0.87
N GLN A 161 13.43 -4.80 0.55
CA GLN A 161 12.51 -3.66 0.42
C GLN A 161 12.40 -3.19 -1.04
N LEU A 162 11.20 -2.76 -1.43
CA LEU A 162 10.90 -2.11 -2.70
C LEU A 162 10.49 -0.65 -2.44
N PHE A 163 11.21 0.31 -3.01
CA PHE A 163 10.86 1.72 -3.00
C PHE A 163 10.54 2.21 -4.42
N ALA A 164 9.25 2.34 -4.71
CA ALA A 164 8.77 2.72 -6.04
C ALA A 164 8.35 4.20 -6.09
N SER A 165 8.53 4.83 -7.26
CA SER A 165 8.29 6.26 -7.47
C SER A 165 6.82 6.66 -7.46
N SER A 166 5.93 5.73 -7.78
CA SER A 166 4.50 5.97 -7.90
C SER A 166 3.71 4.72 -7.55
N ARG A 167 2.42 4.90 -7.29
CA ARG A 167 1.45 3.83 -7.14
C ARG A 167 1.13 3.17 -8.49
N ALA A 168 0.52 1.99 -8.44
CA ALA A 168 0.16 1.24 -9.65
C ALA A 168 -0.80 2.02 -10.57
N SER A 169 -1.57 2.95 -10.00
CA SER A 169 -2.53 3.78 -10.72
C SER A 169 -2.08 5.23 -10.95
N GLU A 170 -0.82 5.55 -10.65
CA GLU A 170 -0.28 6.91 -10.74
C GLU A 170 0.87 6.95 -11.76
N GLU A 171 1.19 8.15 -12.27
CA GLU A 171 2.33 8.37 -13.16
C GLU A 171 3.56 8.79 -12.35
N SER A 172 4.75 8.64 -12.95
CA SER A 172 5.99 9.23 -12.46
C SER A 172 6.35 10.41 -13.35
N PHE A 173 6.52 11.59 -12.75
CA PHE A 173 6.72 12.83 -13.50
C PHE A 173 8.18 13.24 -13.61
N ILE A 174 8.44 14.12 -14.58
CA ILE A 174 9.75 14.71 -14.87
C ILE A 174 9.74 16.19 -14.54
N ASP A 175 10.81 16.70 -13.92
CA ASP A 175 11.07 18.14 -13.82
C ASP A 175 12.15 18.55 -14.84
N TYR A 176 11.73 19.27 -15.88
CA TYR A 176 12.63 19.74 -16.95
C TYR A 176 13.66 20.77 -16.47
N ARG A 177 13.43 21.45 -15.33
CA ARG A 177 14.38 22.39 -14.75
C ARG A 177 15.57 21.66 -14.14
N THR A 178 15.29 20.57 -13.42
CA THR A 178 16.32 19.71 -12.81
C THR A 178 16.87 18.67 -13.78
N LYS A 179 16.19 18.47 -14.93
CA LYS A 179 16.52 17.47 -15.97
C LYS A 179 16.59 16.05 -15.41
N ARG A 180 15.62 15.72 -14.55
CA ARG A 180 15.48 14.45 -13.81
C ARG A 180 14.02 14.11 -13.61
N SER A 181 13.72 12.86 -13.29
CA SER A 181 12.44 12.56 -12.66
C SER A 181 12.33 13.26 -11.30
N ILE A 182 11.10 13.54 -10.88
CA ILE A 182 10.84 14.22 -9.60
C ILE A 182 11.18 13.31 -8.43
N PHE A 183 10.82 12.04 -8.54
CA PHE A 183 11.18 11.04 -7.54
C PHE A 183 12.69 10.92 -7.37
N THR A 184 13.44 10.79 -8.48
CA THR A 184 14.90 10.64 -8.40
C THR A 184 15.58 11.91 -7.94
N HIS A 185 15.04 13.09 -8.29
CA HIS A 185 15.52 14.35 -7.75
C HIS A 185 15.46 14.38 -6.22
N PHE A 186 14.29 14.12 -5.62
CA PHE A 186 14.14 14.15 -4.17
C PHE A 186 14.77 12.95 -3.46
N LEU A 187 14.90 11.79 -4.14
CA LEU A 187 15.67 10.65 -3.64
C LEU A 187 17.14 11.04 -3.46
N ILE A 188 17.73 11.72 -4.45
CA ILE A 188 19.11 12.21 -4.38
C ILE A 188 19.25 13.27 -3.28
N GLU A 189 18.33 14.21 -3.17
CA GLU A 189 18.34 15.23 -2.11
C GLU A 189 18.30 14.57 -0.72
N GLY A 190 17.38 13.61 -0.51
CA GLY A 190 17.28 12.85 0.73
C GLY A 190 18.55 12.06 1.08
N LEU A 191 19.10 11.30 0.11
CA LEU A 191 20.36 10.55 0.28
C LEU A 191 21.60 11.45 0.41
N SER A 192 21.49 12.73 0.06
CA SER A 192 22.57 13.72 0.27
C SER A 192 22.61 14.25 1.71
N GLY A 193 21.60 13.92 2.52
CA GLY A 193 21.51 14.24 3.94
C GLY A 193 20.27 15.02 4.35
N TYR A 194 19.50 15.57 3.41
CA TYR A 194 18.32 16.36 3.73
C TYR A 194 17.18 15.56 4.39
N ALA A 195 17.22 14.23 4.30
CA ALA A 195 16.28 13.35 4.98
C ALA A 195 16.65 13.08 6.46
N SER A 196 17.88 13.36 6.88
CA SER A 196 18.36 13.15 8.26
C SER A 196 17.56 14.02 9.22
N THR A 197 16.82 13.42 10.15
CA THR A 197 16.01 14.19 11.12
C THR A 197 16.73 14.41 12.44
N ILE A 198 17.70 13.54 12.71
CA ILE A 198 18.65 13.61 13.80
C ILE A 198 19.98 13.98 13.14
N ASP A 199 20.73 14.92 13.72
CA ASP A 199 22.07 15.30 13.24
C ASP A 199 23.09 14.21 13.64
N ASP A 200 22.82 12.96 13.26
CA ASP A 200 23.63 11.77 13.54
C ASP A 200 24.38 11.26 12.30
N ASN A 201 24.33 12.01 11.19
CA ASN A 201 24.86 11.64 9.89
C ASN A 201 24.30 10.31 9.36
N ILE A 202 23.08 9.94 9.75
CA ILE A 202 22.41 8.72 9.30
C ILE A 202 21.09 9.08 8.61
N VAL A 203 20.84 8.45 7.47
CA VAL A 203 19.52 8.48 6.84
C VAL A 203 18.93 7.08 6.90
N THR A 204 17.89 6.89 7.71
CA THR A 204 17.12 5.65 7.71
C THR A 204 16.23 5.53 6.48
N MET A 205 15.81 4.32 6.13
CA MET A 205 14.90 4.08 5.02
C MET A 205 13.52 4.73 5.28
N SER A 206 13.07 4.72 6.54
CA SER A 206 11.86 5.43 6.95
C SER A 206 11.97 6.95 6.71
N GLU A 207 13.08 7.55 7.12
CA GLU A 207 13.33 8.98 6.91
C GLU A 207 13.38 9.33 5.43
N LEU A 208 14.12 8.55 4.63
CA LEU A 208 14.21 8.74 3.19
C LEU A 208 12.83 8.67 2.52
N ASN A 209 12.04 7.64 2.85
CA ASN A 209 10.68 7.48 2.33
C ASN A 209 9.78 8.66 2.68
N HIS A 210 9.84 9.12 3.93
CA HIS A 210 9.06 10.25 4.39
C HIS A 210 9.46 11.52 3.65
N TYR A 211 10.76 11.83 3.60
CA TYR A 211 11.31 13.01 2.94
C TYR A 211 10.86 13.10 1.48
N VAL A 212 11.07 12.02 0.72
CA VAL A 212 10.70 11.94 -0.70
C VAL A 212 9.19 12.09 -0.86
N THR A 213 8.38 11.44 -0.01
CA THR A 213 6.92 11.56 -0.08
C THR A 213 6.44 12.97 0.23
N LEU A 214 7.05 13.66 1.21
CA LEU A 214 6.72 15.03 1.59
C LEU A 214 7.02 16.00 0.43
N LYS A 215 8.22 15.93 -0.13
CA LYS A 215 8.66 16.82 -1.21
C LYS A 215 7.87 16.61 -2.50
N ILE A 216 7.55 15.36 -2.85
CA ILE A 216 6.65 15.08 -3.98
C ILE A 216 5.22 15.57 -3.69
N SER A 217 4.72 15.45 -2.45
CA SER A 217 3.40 15.97 -2.08
C SER A 217 3.34 17.50 -2.18
N ALA A 218 4.42 18.19 -1.81
CA ALA A 218 4.57 19.63 -1.98
C ALA A 218 4.58 20.01 -3.46
N TRP A 219 5.39 19.32 -4.27
CA TRP A 219 5.42 19.52 -5.71
C TRP A 219 4.04 19.29 -6.35
N SER A 220 3.37 18.19 -6.00
CA SER A 220 2.03 17.81 -6.47
C SER A 220 0.99 18.89 -6.18
N SER A 221 1.08 19.51 -5.00
CA SER A 221 0.15 20.57 -4.57
C SER A 221 0.26 21.85 -5.40
N VAL A 222 1.41 22.10 -6.04
CA VAL A 222 1.63 23.25 -6.92
C VAL A 222 1.25 22.96 -8.37
N HIS A 223 1.46 21.72 -8.84
CA HIS A 223 1.31 21.36 -10.26
C HIS A 223 -0.05 20.71 -10.58
N GLY A 224 -0.76 20.19 -9.57
CA GLY A 224 -2.06 19.53 -9.75
C GLY A 224 -1.96 18.05 -10.12
N ASP A 225 -0.76 17.56 -10.40
CA ASP A 225 -0.44 16.15 -10.64
C ASP A 225 -0.35 15.36 -9.34
N ILE A 226 -0.66 14.06 -9.37
CA ILE A 226 -0.58 13.18 -8.19
C ILE A 226 0.47 12.10 -8.41
N GLN A 227 1.52 12.13 -7.59
CA GLN A 227 2.50 11.07 -7.49
C GLN A 227 2.74 10.72 -6.02
N THR A 228 2.54 9.46 -5.65
CA THR A 228 2.72 8.96 -4.28
C THR A 228 3.78 7.86 -4.28
N PRO A 229 4.99 8.11 -3.77
CA PRO A 229 5.99 7.08 -3.55
C PRO A 229 5.46 5.96 -2.65
N THR A 230 5.93 4.73 -2.89
CA THR A 230 5.56 3.59 -2.07
C THR A 230 6.79 2.82 -1.62
N LEU A 231 6.95 2.66 -0.31
CA LEU A 231 7.89 1.73 0.31
C LEU A 231 7.14 0.46 0.73
N LYS A 232 7.69 -0.70 0.38
CA LYS A 232 7.14 -2.01 0.70
C LYS A 232 8.23 -2.99 1.11
N GLY A 233 7.84 -4.00 1.89
CA GLY A 233 8.71 -5.07 2.33
C GLY A 233 9.22 -4.91 3.74
N GLU A 234 9.63 -6.04 4.29
CA GLU A 234 10.05 -6.20 5.66
C GLU A 234 11.48 -6.73 5.68
N THR A 235 12.28 -6.16 6.57
CA THR A 235 13.65 -6.58 6.86
C THR A 235 13.75 -6.88 8.35
N ALA A 236 14.71 -7.71 8.76
CA ALA A 236 14.93 -8.06 10.17
C ALA A 236 15.44 -6.89 11.05
N GLY A 237 15.37 -5.66 10.55
CA GLY A 237 15.80 -4.41 11.17
C GLY A 237 15.64 -3.23 10.21
N GLU A 238 15.87 -2.01 10.71
CA GLU A 238 15.83 -0.79 9.91
C GLU A 238 17.09 -0.70 9.01
N LEU A 239 16.89 -0.46 7.71
CA LEU A 239 17.96 -0.13 6.78
C LEU A 239 18.34 1.35 6.95
N TYR A 240 19.63 1.65 6.98
CA TYR A 240 20.13 3.02 7.08
C TYR A 240 21.39 3.24 6.25
N PHE A 241 21.63 4.50 5.90
CA PHE A 241 22.76 4.98 5.12
C PHE A 241 23.61 5.92 5.97
N ASN A 242 24.91 5.65 6.07
CA ASN A 242 25.84 6.56 6.76
C ASN A 242 26.29 7.63 5.77
N LEU A 243 26.04 8.89 6.11
CA LEU A 243 26.52 10.06 5.40
C LEU A 243 28.00 10.31 5.75
N ASP A 244 28.71 10.97 4.85
CA ASP A 244 30.03 11.49 5.13
C ASP A 244 29.94 12.89 5.75
N ASN A 245 30.61 13.08 6.90
CA ASN A 245 30.67 14.30 7.70
C ASN A 245 31.19 15.55 6.95
N SER A 246 31.62 15.44 5.68
CA SER A 246 32.20 16.54 4.91
C SER A 246 31.17 17.39 4.14
N SER A 247 29.89 17.02 4.19
CA SER A 247 28.81 17.78 3.54
C SER A 247 28.06 18.56 4.62
N SER A 248 28.50 19.77 4.93
CA SER A 248 27.71 20.68 5.76
C SER A 248 26.35 20.89 5.08
N ILE A 249 25.30 20.30 5.68
CA ILE A 249 23.92 20.61 5.29
C ILE A 249 23.75 22.10 5.58
N VAL A 250 23.57 22.90 4.52
CA VAL A 250 23.36 24.33 4.67
C VAL A 250 22.10 24.52 5.51
N GLU A 251 22.25 25.09 6.72
CA GLU A 251 21.16 25.54 7.59
C GLU A 251 20.34 26.63 6.87
N ASP A 252 19.45 26.20 5.98
CA ASP A 252 18.44 27.06 5.37
C ASP A 252 17.08 26.80 6.03
N LYS A 253 16.19 27.80 6.00
CA LYS A 253 14.82 27.71 6.52
C LYS A 253 14.04 26.53 5.93
N SER A 254 14.38 26.08 4.71
CA SER A 254 13.81 24.86 4.12
C SER A 254 14.17 23.61 4.92
N TYR A 255 15.40 23.49 5.44
CA TYR A 255 15.81 22.36 6.27
C TYR A 255 15.06 22.33 7.61
N ALA A 256 14.91 23.48 8.26
CA ALA A 256 14.14 23.61 9.51
C ALA A 256 12.64 23.28 9.32
N SER A 257 12.04 23.70 8.19
CA SER A 257 10.65 23.35 7.86
C SER A 257 10.50 21.83 7.65
N ILE A 258 11.40 21.22 6.89
CA ILE A 258 11.38 19.78 6.62
C ILE A 258 11.60 18.98 7.90
N SER A 259 12.61 19.31 8.71
CA SER A 259 12.89 18.58 9.96
C SER A 259 11.71 18.65 10.94
N THR A 260 11.05 19.80 11.05
CA THR A 260 9.86 19.95 11.90
C THR A 260 8.64 19.20 11.38
N ASN A 261 8.47 19.09 10.06
CA ASN A 261 7.45 18.25 9.40
C ASN A 261 7.69 16.75 9.69
N MET A 262 8.93 16.30 9.54
CA MET A 262 9.32 14.91 9.79
C MET A 262 9.06 14.50 11.24
N GLN A 263 9.47 15.34 12.20
CA GLN A 263 9.22 15.13 13.63
C GLN A 263 7.73 15.02 13.93
N ALA A 264 6.90 15.88 13.32
CA ALA A 264 5.45 15.87 13.52
C ALA A 264 4.83 14.55 13.09
N ILE A 265 5.32 13.99 11.97
CA ILE A 265 4.79 12.75 11.43
C ILE A 265 5.28 11.55 12.23
N SER A 266 6.56 11.53 12.64
CA SER A 266 7.06 10.49 13.54
C SER A 266 6.23 10.43 14.83
N GLN A 267 6.01 11.59 15.47
CA GLN A 267 5.11 11.71 16.63
C GLN A 267 3.68 11.25 16.34
N PHE A 268 3.16 11.53 15.14
CA PHE A 268 1.84 11.09 14.73
C PHE A 268 1.75 9.57 14.52
N GLU A 269 2.75 8.95 13.91
CA GLU A 269 2.80 7.51 13.72
C GLU A 269 2.90 6.78 15.06
N ASP A 270 3.72 7.27 15.98
CA ASP A 270 3.80 6.76 17.35
C ASP A 270 2.48 6.89 18.08
N TYR A 271 1.80 8.04 17.98
CA TYR A 271 0.47 8.23 18.56
C TYR A 271 -0.54 7.21 17.98
N MET A 272 -0.51 7.00 16.68
CA MET A 272 -1.42 6.08 15.98
C MET A 272 -1.20 4.62 16.39
N ARG A 273 0.06 4.20 16.50
CA ARG A 273 0.44 2.83 16.87
C ARG A 273 0.26 2.57 18.36
N ASN A 274 0.77 3.45 19.20
CA ASN A 274 0.91 3.21 20.64
C ASN A 274 -0.27 3.72 21.46
N VAL A 275 -0.94 4.80 21.02
CA VAL A 275 -2.10 5.37 21.75
C VAL A 275 -3.41 4.89 21.15
N LEU A 276 -3.58 5.00 19.83
CA LEU A 276 -4.82 4.58 19.17
C LEU A 276 -4.88 3.08 18.83
N ASN A 277 -3.76 2.36 18.95
CA ASN A 277 -3.64 0.94 18.64
C ASN A 277 -4.13 0.60 17.22
N TYR A 278 -3.81 1.47 16.26
CA TYR A 278 -4.13 1.24 14.86
C TYR A 278 -3.10 0.32 14.19
N LYS A 279 -3.60 -0.46 13.24
CA LYS A 279 -2.77 -1.32 12.38
C LYS A 279 -1.98 -0.47 11.39
N ASP A 280 -0.83 -0.97 10.97
CA ASP A 280 0.10 -0.40 10.00
C ASP A 280 -0.59 0.12 8.74
N VAL A 281 -1.49 -0.67 8.15
CA VAL A 281 -2.25 -0.27 6.96
C VAL A 281 -3.06 1.01 7.17
N THR A 282 -3.63 1.19 8.37
CA THR A 282 -4.35 2.41 8.74
C THR A 282 -3.38 3.54 9.00
N THR A 283 -2.30 3.29 9.76
CA THR A 283 -1.24 4.27 10.05
C THR A 283 -0.66 4.83 8.75
N ASP A 284 -0.28 3.99 7.80
CA ASP A 284 0.23 4.40 6.49
C ASP A 284 -0.75 5.27 5.70
N MET A 285 -2.04 4.91 5.74
CA MET A 285 -3.08 5.70 5.07
C MET A 285 -3.20 7.09 5.68
N TYR A 286 -3.23 7.18 7.01
CA TYR A 286 -3.33 8.43 7.73
C TYR A 286 -2.07 9.29 7.53
N ARG A 287 -0.89 8.68 7.65
CA ARG A 287 0.42 9.30 7.36
C ARG A 287 0.45 9.92 5.98
N ARG A 288 -0.04 9.22 4.95
CA ARG A 288 -0.08 9.74 3.56
C ARG A 288 -0.98 10.96 3.43
N ASN A 289 -2.13 10.97 4.11
CA ASN A 289 -2.99 12.14 4.11
C ASN A 289 -2.30 13.34 4.76
N MET A 290 -1.58 13.14 5.86
CA MET A 290 -0.90 14.23 6.57
C MET A 290 0.33 14.74 5.83
N LEU A 291 1.07 13.86 5.15
CA LEU A 291 2.13 14.26 4.23
C LEU A 291 1.64 15.20 3.12
N ARG A 292 0.40 15.03 2.65
CA ARG A 292 -0.22 15.97 1.70
C ARG A 292 -0.50 17.33 2.32
N VAL A 293 -0.97 17.36 3.57
CA VAL A 293 -1.21 18.61 4.33
C VAL A 293 0.11 19.36 4.52
N LEU A 294 1.12 18.67 5.04
CA LEU A 294 2.43 19.26 5.30
C LEU A 294 3.10 19.69 3.99
N GLY A 295 2.98 18.89 2.93
CA GLY A 295 3.46 19.24 1.59
C GLY A 295 2.84 20.52 1.05
N TYR A 296 1.53 20.73 1.23
CA TYR A 296 0.87 21.98 0.84
C TYR A 296 1.47 23.21 1.53
N TYR A 297 1.75 23.12 2.84
CA TYR A 297 2.36 24.23 3.58
C TYR A 297 3.83 24.42 3.23
N GLU A 298 4.57 23.32 3.05
CA GLU A 298 5.96 23.33 2.58
C GLU A 298 6.08 24.04 1.23
N ALA A 299 5.18 23.78 0.29
CA ALA A 299 5.14 24.44 -1.01
C ALA A 299 4.93 25.96 -0.95
N LYS A 300 4.34 26.45 0.15
CA LYS A 300 4.11 27.89 0.40
C LYS A 300 5.16 28.49 1.34
N SER A 301 6.20 27.72 1.70
CA SER A 301 7.20 28.10 2.71
C SER A 301 6.56 28.50 4.05
N ILE A 302 5.44 27.85 4.40
CA ILE A 302 4.72 28.06 5.66
C ILE A 302 5.13 26.95 6.63
N ILE A 303 5.67 27.34 7.79
CA ILE A 303 5.94 26.40 8.87
C ILE A 303 4.59 26.05 9.52
N TRP A 304 4.17 24.79 9.40
CA TRP A 304 2.87 24.33 9.89
C TRP A 304 2.67 24.57 11.40
N ARG A 305 3.76 24.56 12.20
CA ARG A 305 3.74 24.84 13.64
C ARG A 305 3.33 26.28 13.94
N ASP A 306 3.66 27.23 13.08
CA ASP A 306 3.37 28.65 13.31
C ASP A 306 1.89 28.96 13.09
N ILE A 307 1.26 28.23 12.17
CA ILE A 307 -0.16 28.38 11.83
C ILE A 307 -1.07 27.44 12.64
N ILE A 308 -0.47 26.60 13.47
CA ILE A 308 -1.15 25.47 14.13
C ILE A 308 -2.34 25.93 14.99
N ASN A 309 -2.20 27.07 15.67
CA ASN A 309 -3.20 27.66 16.55
C ASN A 309 -4.16 28.64 15.85
N SER A 310 -3.92 28.93 14.58
CA SER A 310 -4.76 29.81 13.76
C SER A 310 -5.98 29.08 13.18
N ASP A 311 -6.80 29.78 12.40
CA ASP A 311 -7.90 29.18 11.63
C ASP A 311 -7.44 28.56 10.30
N GLU A 312 -6.15 28.72 9.97
CA GLU A 312 -5.57 28.24 8.71
C GLU A 312 -5.73 26.73 8.47
N PRO A 313 -5.47 25.85 9.46
CA PRO A 313 -5.62 24.40 9.26
C PRO A 313 -7.06 24.01 8.88
N ILE A 314 -8.05 24.73 9.42
CA ILE A 314 -9.47 24.49 9.15
C ILE A 314 -9.85 25.05 7.79
N ARG A 315 -9.32 26.22 7.42
CA ARG A 315 -9.50 26.80 6.09
C ARG A 315 -8.97 25.84 5.02
N PHE A 316 -7.74 25.35 5.19
CA PHE A 316 -7.16 24.33 4.31
C PHE A 316 -8.05 23.09 4.21
N LEU A 317 -8.51 22.54 5.36
CA LEU A 317 -9.34 21.35 5.36
C LEU A 317 -10.63 21.56 4.55
N LYS A 318 -11.31 22.70 4.70
CA LYS A 318 -12.53 23.02 3.94
C LYS A 318 -12.24 23.12 2.44
N GLU A 319 -11.25 23.92 2.07
CA GLU A 319 -10.85 24.11 0.67
C GLU A 319 -10.44 22.80 0.00
N TYR A 320 -9.64 21.97 0.69
CA TYR A 320 -9.24 20.66 0.19
C TYR A 320 -10.45 19.75 -0.03
N LEU A 321 -11.37 19.67 0.95
CA LEU A 321 -12.53 18.80 0.86
C LEU A 321 -13.52 19.24 -0.23
N ASP A 322 -13.68 20.53 -0.45
CA ASP A 322 -14.58 21.11 -1.45
C ASP A 322 -14.04 20.89 -2.87
N ASN A 323 -12.73 21.04 -3.06
CA ASN A 323 -12.08 20.86 -4.37
C ASN A 323 -11.68 19.41 -4.68
N SER A 324 -11.71 18.50 -3.69
CA SER A 324 -11.31 17.11 -3.91
C SER A 324 -12.40 16.27 -4.60
N SER A 325 -11.96 15.36 -5.47
CA SER A 325 -12.80 14.29 -6.06
C SER A 325 -13.01 13.09 -5.12
N LEU A 326 -12.74 13.26 -3.81
CA LEU A 326 -12.82 12.18 -2.83
C LEU A 326 -14.28 11.73 -2.60
N THR A 327 -14.46 10.41 -2.51
CA THR A 327 -15.74 9.81 -2.05
C THR A 327 -16.03 10.22 -0.60
N ASN A 328 -17.28 10.12 -0.14
CA ASN A 328 -17.65 10.37 1.26
C ASN A 328 -16.79 9.58 2.26
N SER A 329 -16.51 8.30 1.95
CA SER A 329 -15.60 7.49 2.77
C SER A 329 -14.17 8.04 2.76
N GLY A 330 -13.69 8.54 1.62
CA GLY A 330 -12.37 9.17 1.50
C GLY A 330 -12.28 10.49 2.26
N LYS A 331 -13.31 11.35 2.15
CA LYS A 331 -13.43 12.58 2.94
C LYS A 331 -13.41 12.28 4.44
N ASN A 332 -14.22 11.32 4.90
CA ASN A 332 -14.24 10.89 6.29
C ASN A 332 -12.88 10.36 6.78
N GLN A 333 -12.18 9.59 5.95
CA GLN A 333 -10.82 9.12 6.25
C GLN A 333 -9.84 10.27 6.39
N PHE A 334 -9.88 11.24 5.46
CA PHE A 334 -9.01 12.42 5.50
C PHE A 334 -9.25 13.26 6.76
N ILE A 335 -10.51 13.57 7.07
CA ILE A 335 -10.90 14.30 8.28
C ILE A 335 -10.43 13.56 9.53
N SER A 336 -10.65 12.24 9.58
CA SER A 336 -10.22 11.43 10.73
C SER A 336 -8.70 11.45 10.90
N SER A 337 -7.94 11.42 9.80
CA SER A 337 -6.49 11.57 9.86
C SER A 337 -6.05 12.95 10.31
N PHE A 338 -6.73 13.99 9.86
CA PHE A 338 -6.46 15.38 10.24
C PHE A 338 -6.70 15.62 11.74
N ILE A 339 -7.81 15.10 12.27
CA ILE A 339 -8.13 15.17 13.70
C ILE A 339 -7.10 14.40 14.53
N ALA A 340 -6.75 13.18 14.12
CA ALA A 340 -5.79 12.35 14.83
C ALA A 340 -4.38 12.98 14.84
N PHE A 341 -3.94 13.53 13.71
CA PHE A 341 -2.70 14.30 13.62
C PHE A 341 -2.76 15.51 14.54
N GLY A 342 -3.89 16.20 14.56
CA GLY A 342 -4.11 17.29 15.49
C GLY A 342 -3.84 16.90 16.94
N LYS A 343 -4.47 15.82 17.39
CA LYS A 343 -4.26 15.32 18.76
C LYS A 343 -2.81 14.94 19.03
N SER A 344 -2.13 14.29 18.08
CA SER A 344 -0.76 13.83 18.31
C SER A 344 0.22 14.97 18.53
N VAL A 345 -0.02 16.13 17.91
CA VAL A 345 0.83 17.32 18.02
C VAL A 345 0.29 18.36 19.01
N GLY A 346 -0.69 17.99 19.84
CA GLY A 346 -1.21 18.85 20.91
C GLY A 346 -2.27 19.87 20.49
N LEU A 347 -2.96 19.67 19.37
CA LEU A 347 -4.02 20.56 18.90
C LEU A 347 -5.40 20.21 19.44
N GLU A 348 -6.10 21.22 19.95
CA GLU A 348 -7.54 21.17 20.25
C GLU A 348 -8.40 21.34 18.98
N ILE A 349 -8.11 20.56 17.95
CA ILE A 349 -8.75 20.68 16.62
C ILE A 349 -10.26 20.35 16.64
N GLU A 350 -10.71 19.48 17.54
CA GLU A 350 -12.10 18.95 17.54
C GLU A 350 -13.17 20.01 17.80
N ARG A 351 -12.86 21.05 18.60
CA ARG A 351 -13.83 22.12 18.90
C ARG A 351 -14.05 23.06 17.71
N LYS A 352 -13.07 23.16 16.81
CA LYS A 352 -13.08 24.14 15.71
C LYS A 352 -13.50 23.56 14.35
N ILE A 353 -13.36 22.25 14.11
CA ILE A 353 -13.57 21.67 12.77
C ILE A 353 -15.02 21.68 12.29
N GLY A 354 -16.03 21.70 13.18
CA GLY A 354 -17.45 21.85 12.81
C GLY A 354 -18.03 20.83 11.81
N TYR A 355 -17.22 19.85 11.38
CA TYR A 355 -17.55 18.93 10.30
C TYR A 355 -18.21 17.68 10.89
N LYS A 356 -19.48 17.45 10.55
CA LYS A 356 -20.14 16.16 10.84
C LYS A 356 -19.67 15.16 9.79
N LEU A 357 -19.01 14.08 10.22
CA LEU A 357 -18.70 12.96 9.34
C LEU A 357 -19.97 12.54 8.59
N ASN A 358 -19.90 12.49 7.27
CA ASN A 358 -21.01 12.03 6.45
C ASN A 358 -21.23 10.56 6.79
N LYS A 359 -22.23 10.28 7.64
CA LYS A 359 -22.78 8.93 7.73
C LYS A 359 -23.31 8.66 6.34
N ASP A 360 -22.80 7.63 5.66
CA ASP A 360 -23.32 7.17 4.37
C ASP A 360 -24.86 7.07 4.48
N SER A 361 -25.55 8.13 4.04
CA SER A 361 -26.99 8.16 3.84
C SER A 361 -27.23 7.41 2.54
N ASP A 362 -28.05 6.37 2.60
CA ASP A 362 -28.39 5.46 1.52
C ASP A 362 -27.28 4.52 1.02
N LYS A 363 -27.14 3.39 1.73
CA LYS A 363 -26.73 2.14 1.08
C LYS A 363 -27.86 1.12 1.18
N THR A 364 -28.37 0.77 0.01
CA THR A 364 -29.45 -0.18 -0.32
C THR A 364 -29.44 -1.41 0.58
N SER A 365 -30.48 -1.57 1.40
CA SER A 365 -30.79 -2.87 1.97
C SER A 365 -31.24 -3.80 0.85
N ILE A 366 -30.47 -4.86 0.62
CA ILE A 366 -30.79 -5.87 -0.39
C ILE A 366 -32.02 -6.65 0.06
N ASP A 367 -32.98 -6.87 -0.83
CA ASP A 367 -34.18 -7.65 -0.49
C ASP A 367 -33.88 -9.16 -0.34
N ARG A 368 -34.81 -9.89 0.28
CA ARG A 368 -34.66 -11.33 0.52
C ARG A 368 -34.61 -12.14 -0.78
N LYS A 369 -35.25 -11.66 -1.85
CA LYS A 369 -35.30 -12.34 -3.16
C LYS A 369 -33.92 -12.36 -3.79
N THR A 370 -33.27 -11.21 -3.86
CA THR A 370 -31.92 -10.99 -4.37
C THR A 370 -30.91 -11.83 -3.59
N VAL A 371 -31.03 -11.91 -2.26
CA VAL A 371 -30.15 -12.77 -1.45
C VAL A 371 -30.28 -14.24 -1.84
N ARG A 372 -31.51 -14.75 -2.02
CA ARG A 372 -31.73 -16.13 -2.49
C ARG A 372 -31.18 -16.34 -3.90
N GLU A 373 -31.29 -15.36 -4.78
CA GLU A 373 -30.74 -15.45 -6.15
C GLU A 373 -29.22 -15.40 -6.20
N ILE A 374 -28.57 -14.77 -5.22
CA ILE A 374 -27.11 -14.74 -5.06
C ILE A 374 -26.60 -16.06 -4.47
N ILE A 375 -27.18 -16.51 -3.35
CA ILE A 375 -26.66 -17.67 -2.60
C ILE A 375 -27.17 -18.98 -3.19
N GLY A 376 -28.43 -19.04 -3.62
CA GLY A 376 -29.14 -20.23 -4.12
C GLY A 376 -28.36 -21.04 -5.17
N PRO A 377 -27.92 -20.42 -6.28
CA PRO A 377 -27.28 -21.13 -7.39
C PRO A 377 -25.85 -21.65 -7.15
N VAL A 378 -25.24 -21.32 -6.00
CA VAL A 378 -23.84 -21.67 -5.73
C VAL A 378 -23.71 -23.17 -5.47
N LYS A 379 -23.00 -23.88 -6.36
CA LYS A 379 -22.81 -25.34 -6.29
C LYS A 379 -21.65 -25.77 -5.39
N ASN A 380 -20.54 -25.01 -5.39
CA ASN A 380 -19.38 -25.34 -4.56
C ASN A 380 -19.76 -25.26 -3.07
N LYS A 381 -19.62 -26.36 -2.33
CA LYS A 381 -20.10 -26.44 -0.94
C LYS A 381 -19.37 -25.47 -0.01
N LYS A 382 -18.04 -25.34 -0.12
CA LYS A 382 -17.25 -24.35 0.63
C LYS A 382 -17.81 -22.93 0.41
N HIS A 383 -17.96 -22.51 -0.85
CA HIS A 383 -18.48 -21.17 -1.18
C HIS A 383 -19.93 -20.95 -0.72
N LYS A 384 -20.77 -21.98 -0.82
CA LYS A 384 -22.16 -21.95 -0.37
C LYS A 384 -22.25 -21.75 1.14
N THR A 385 -21.45 -22.49 1.91
CA THR A 385 -21.36 -22.37 3.37
C THR A 385 -20.84 -20.98 3.76
N ILE A 386 -19.76 -20.50 3.13
CA ILE A 386 -19.22 -19.15 3.33
C ILE A 386 -20.30 -18.07 3.14
N LEU A 387 -20.99 -18.06 1.99
CA LEU A 387 -22.02 -17.05 1.72
C LEU A 387 -23.22 -17.14 2.68
N THR A 388 -23.60 -18.36 3.05
CA THR A 388 -24.66 -18.62 4.04
C THR A 388 -24.29 -18.02 5.40
N LEU A 389 -23.06 -18.23 5.88
CA LEU A 389 -22.60 -17.68 7.16
C LEU A 389 -22.43 -16.15 7.13
N LEU A 390 -21.95 -15.57 6.03
CA LEU A 390 -21.89 -14.10 5.88
C LEU A 390 -23.27 -13.46 6.03
N TYR A 391 -24.29 -14.06 5.39
CA TYR A 391 -25.63 -13.52 5.44
C TYR A 391 -26.35 -13.86 6.74
N TYR A 392 -26.58 -15.14 7.04
CA TYR A 392 -27.43 -15.56 8.16
C TYR A 392 -26.77 -15.30 9.52
N GLY A 393 -25.46 -15.51 9.63
CA GLY A 393 -24.67 -15.16 10.82
C GLY A 393 -24.25 -13.69 10.85
N ALA A 394 -24.61 -12.89 9.83
CA ALA A 394 -24.27 -11.47 9.74
C ALA A 394 -22.76 -11.22 9.93
N LEU A 395 -21.91 -12.08 9.38
CA LEU A 395 -20.46 -12.05 9.56
C LEU A 395 -19.76 -11.14 8.56
N LEU A 396 -18.66 -10.53 8.99
CA LEU A 396 -17.70 -9.93 8.07
C LEU A 396 -16.69 -10.99 7.58
N PRO A 397 -16.11 -10.83 6.38
CA PRO A 397 -15.09 -11.75 5.88
C PRO A 397 -13.92 -11.96 6.85
N SER A 398 -13.48 -10.89 7.51
CA SER A 398 -12.40 -10.97 8.52
C SER A 398 -12.80 -11.76 9.77
N GLU A 399 -14.07 -11.71 10.17
CA GLU A 399 -14.60 -12.50 11.29
C GLU A 399 -14.70 -13.98 10.89
N MET A 400 -15.07 -14.26 9.64
CA MET A 400 -15.22 -15.62 9.15
C MET A 400 -13.87 -16.36 9.08
N ILE A 401 -12.85 -15.74 8.48
CA ILE A 401 -11.57 -16.41 8.25
C ILE A 401 -10.78 -16.66 9.55
N SER A 402 -11.12 -15.93 10.63
CA SER A 402 -10.52 -16.13 11.95
C SER A 402 -11.12 -17.30 12.74
N ILE A 403 -12.24 -17.87 12.30
CA ILE A 403 -12.90 -18.98 13.00
C ILE A 403 -12.01 -20.23 12.92
N LYS A 404 -11.60 -20.75 14.07
CA LYS A 404 -10.89 -22.04 14.15
C LYS A 404 -11.90 -23.18 14.18
N LEU A 405 -11.46 -24.38 13.82
CA LEU A 405 -12.32 -25.55 13.87
C LEU A 405 -12.88 -25.79 15.28
N VAL A 406 -12.05 -25.55 16.31
CA VAL A 406 -12.42 -25.65 17.73
C VAL A 406 -13.45 -24.61 18.19
N ASP A 407 -13.65 -23.54 17.42
CA ASP A 407 -14.62 -22.50 17.75
C ASP A 407 -16.06 -22.90 17.35
N TYR A 408 -16.23 -23.96 16.55
CA TYR A 408 -17.53 -24.53 16.18
C TYR A 408 -17.91 -25.66 17.15
N ASN A 409 -19.09 -25.54 17.76
CA ASN A 409 -19.63 -26.55 18.65
C ASN A 409 -20.93 -27.11 18.07
N GLU A 410 -20.87 -28.35 17.60
CA GLU A 410 -21.99 -29.06 16.97
C GLU A 410 -23.15 -29.29 17.96
N SER A 411 -22.85 -29.75 19.18
CA SER A 411 -23.84 -30.09 20.20
C SER A 411 -24.68 -28.90 20.63
N THR A 412 -24.06 -27.73 20.78
CA THR A 412 -24.76 -26.48 21.13
C THR A 412 -25.19 -25.67 19.91
N SER A 413 -24.81 -26.10 18.70
CA SER A 413 -25.04 -25.38 17.45
C SER A 413 -24.57 -23.92 17.53
N THR A 414 -23.34 -23.71 18.02
CA THR A 414 -22.75 -22.38 18.18
C THR A 414 -21.41 -22.23 17.47
N ILE A 415 -21.08 -20.99 17.11
CA ILE A 415 -19.74 -20.58 16.70
C ILE A 415 -19.26 -19.42 17.57
N ILE A 416 -18.05 -19.57 18.10
CA ILE A 416 -17.34 -18.51 18.83
C ILE A 416 -16.52 -17.68 17.84
N ILE A 417 -16.63 -16.35 17.94
CA ILE A 417 -15.89 -15.42 17.09
C ILE A 417 -15.01 -14.58 18.00
N ASN A 418 -13.73 -14.93 17.98
CA ASN A 418 -12.68 -14.24 18.72
C ASN A 418 -12.31 -12.94 17.96
N SER A 419 -13.05 -11.87 18.25
CA SER A 419 -12.79 -10.52 17.76
C SER A 419 -12.49 -9.56 18.92
N ARG A 420 -12.42 -8.24 18.68
CA ARG A 420 -12.23 -7.23 19.75
C ARG A 420 -13.25 -7.37 20.89
N ASN A 421 -14.45 -7.86 20.57
CA ASN A 421 -15.43 -8.39 21.52
C ASN A 421 -15.75 -9.83 21.11
N THR A 422 -15.52 -10.81 21.98
CA THR A 422 -15.92 -12.20 21.72
C THR A 422 -17.43 -12.27 21.54
N LYS A 423 -17.87 -12.95 20.48
CA LYS A 423 -19.29 -13.16 20.16
C LYS A 423 -19.56 -14.65 20.06
N VAL A 424 -20.72 -15.06 20.55
CA VAL A 424 -21.24 -16.41 20.34
C VAL A 424 -22.45 -16.28 19.42
N ILE A 425 -22.41 -16.99 18.29
CA ILE A 425 -23.51 -17.00 17.33
C ILE A 425 -24.18 -18.36 17.36
N HIS A 426 -25.50 -18.34 17.57
CA HIS A 426 -26.34 -19.52 17.46
C HIS A 426 -26.69 -19.77 16.00
N LEU A 427 -26.38 -20.98 15.54
CA LEU A 427 -26.62 -21.44 14.17
C LEU A 427 -28.07 -21.92 14.05
N ASN A 428 -28.70 -21.61 12.92
CA ASN A 428 -29.95 -22.27 12.55
C ASN A 428 -29.66 -23.59 11.81
N GLU A 429 -30.69 -24.43 11.67
CA GLU A 429 -30.59 -25.73 10.98
C GLU A 429 -29.95 -25.64 9.59
N SER A 430 -30.26 -24.59 8.83
CA SER A 430 -29.66 -24.40 7.51
C SER A 430 -28.15 -24.16 7.58
N MET A 431 -27.69 -23.31 8.50
CA MET A 431 -26.26 -23.04 8.68
C MET A 431 -25.52 -24.30 9.13
N LYS A 432 -26.13 -25.07 10.06
CA LYS A 432 -25.60 -26.35 10.55
C LYS A 432 -25.42 -27.35 9.40
N ASP A 433 -26.48 -27.60 8.63
CA ASP A 433 -26.44 -28.50 7.46
C ASP A 433 -25.34 -28.11 6.45
N TYR A 434 -25.17 -26.81 6.14
CA TYR A 434 -24.11 -26.37 5.24
C TYR A 434 -22.71 -26.52 5.84
N ILE A 435 -22.53 -26.34 7.15
CA ILE A 435 -21.24 -26.55 7.82
C ILE A 435 -20.90 -28.04 7.78
N GLU A 436 -21.82 -28.92 8.16
CA GLU A 436 -21.60 -30.37 8.17
C GLU A 436 -21.25 -30.91 6.79
N ARG A 437 -21.99 -30.51 5.75
CA ARG A 437 -21.68 -30.87 4.35
C ARG A 437 -20.29 -30.41 3.92
N TYR A 438 -19.86 -29.26 4.41
CA TYR A 438 -18.53 -28.72 4.14
C TYR A 438 -17.46 -29.52 4.90
N LEU A 439 -17.63 -29.78 6.20
CA LEU A 439 -16.68 -30.54 7.02
C LEU A 439 -16.48 -31.96 6.48
N ASN A 440 -17.56 -32.61 6.04
CA ASN A 440 -17.52 -33.95 5.45
C ASN A 440 -16.71 -34.02 4.14
N GLU A 441 -16.76 -32.96 3.32
CA GLU A 441 -16.05 -32.91 2.03
C GLU A 441 -14.60 -32.43 2.16
N TYR A 442 -14.36 -31.37 2.93
CA TYR A 442 -13.08 -30.67 2.94
C TYR A 442 -12.17 -31.04 4.11
N LYS A 443 -12.71 -31.63 5.19
CA LYS A 443 -11.96 -32.13 6.36
C LYS A 443 -10.84 -31.18 6.83
N PRO A 444 -11.15 -29.92 7.16
CA PRO A 444 -10.15 -28.96 7.59
C PRO A 444 -9.47 -29.39 8.91
N VAL A 445 -8.26 -28.91 9.16
CA VAL A 445 -7.43 -29.33 10.30
C VAL A 445 -7.27 -28.25 11.39
N LYS A 446 -7.34 -26.96 11.04
CA LYS A 446 -7.07 -25.84 11.95
C LYS A 446 -8.13 -24.75 11.89
N PHE A 447 -8.40 -24.22 10.70
CA PHE A 447 -9.41 -23.16 10.50
C PHE A 447 -10.72 -23.77 10.01
N LEU A 448 -11.86 -23.18 10.37
CA LEU A 448 -13.15 -23.64 9.84
C LEU A 448 -13.19 -23.50 8.32
N PHE A 449 -12.51 -22.50 7.73
CA PHE A 449 -12.32 -22.41 6.29
C PHE A 449 -10.84 -22.28 5.97
N GLU A 450 -10.29 -23.31 5.32
CA GLU A 450 -8.88 -23.35 4.95
C GLU A 450 -8.62 -22.91 3.51
N GLY A 451 -7.41 -22.37 3.31
CA GLY A 451 -6.84 -21.92 2.04
C GLY A 451 -6.51 -23.06 1.08
N VAL A 452 -5.53 -22.82 0.19
CA VAL A 452 -5.04 -23.84 -0.75
C VAL A 452 -4.19 -24.87 -0.01
N GLU A 453 -3.37 -24.40 0.93
CA GLU A 453 -2.55 -25.26 1.79
C GLU A 453 -3.32 -25.65 3.06
N SER A 454 -3.31 -26.94 3.40
CA SER A 454 -3.96 -27.46 4.60
C SER A 454 -3.46 -26.73 5.86
N GLY A 455 -4.38 -26.38 6.76
CA GLY A 455 -4.05 -25.64 7.99
C GLY A 455 -3.82 -24.14 7.83
N THR A 456 -3.80 -23.60 6.61
CA THR A 456 -3.77 -22.15 6.36
C THR A 456 -5.19 -21.58 6.31
N SER A 457 -5.39 -20.33 6.76
CA SER A 457 -6.71 -19.69 6.72
C SER A 457 -7.09 -19.27 5.29
N TYR A 458 -8.36 -19.38 4.94
CA TYR A 458 -8.90 -18.84 3.71
C TYR A 458 -8.74 -17.31 3.66
N SER A 459 -8.49 -16.71 2.50
CA SER A 459 -8.20 -15.27 2.45
C SER A 459 -9.47 -14.41 2.40
N VAL A 460 -9.45 -13.23 3.05
CA VAL A 460 -10.52 -12.21 2.95
C VAL A 460 -10.79 -11.84 1.49
N ARG A 461 -9.72 -11.74 0.69
CA ARG A 461 -9.77 -11.37 -0.72
C ARG A 461 -10.53 -12.42 -1.54
N SER A 462 -10.28 -13.70 -1.29
CA SER A 462 -10.99 -14.80 -1.95
C SER A 462 -12.49 -14.74 -1.67
N ILE A 463 -12.88 -14.42 -0.44
CA ILE A 463 -14.30 -14.20 -0.08
C ILE A 463 -14.88 -12.99 -0.82
N GLN A 464 -14.16 -11.87 -0.86
CA GLN A 464 -14.61 -10.68 -1.59
C GLN A 464 -14.79 -10.97 -3.09
N GLN A 465 -13.84 -11.69 -3.69
CA GLN A 465 -13.91 -12.08 -5.09
C GLN A 465 -15.05 -13.07 -5.35
N LEU A 466 -15.30 -14.00 -4.42
CA LEU A 466 -16.46 -14.87 -4.46
C LEU A 466 -17.75 -14.06 -4.54
N ILE A 467 -17.94 -13.08 -3.65
CA ILE A 467 -19.14 -12.21 -3.65
C ILE A 467 -19.27 -11.48 -4.99
N ILE A 468 -18.19 -10.85 -5.47
CA ILE A 468 -18.18 -10.14 -6.76
C ILE A 468 -18.58 -11.08 -7.90
N ASN A 469 -18.04 -12.31 -7.93
CA ASN A 469 -18.31 -13.27 -8.98
C ASN A 469 -19.77 -13.73 -8.99
N VAL A 470 -20.37 -13.94 -7.81
CA VAL A 470 -21.79 -14.36 -7.73
C VAL A 470 -22.74 -13.21 -8.01
N THR A 471 -22.39 -11.97 -7.66
CA THR A 471 -23.27 -10.80 -7.85
C THR A 471 -23.16 -10.22 -9.26
N LYS A 472 -21.96 -10.25 -9.88
CA LYS A 472 -21.74 -9.82 -11.27
C LYS A 472 -22.60 -10.61 -12.26
N LYS A 473 -22.75 -11.93 -12.04
CA LYS A 473 -23.65 -12.79 -12.83
C LYS A 473 -25.13 -12.38 -12.76
N LYS A 474 -25.49 -11.54 -11.79
CA LYS A 474 -26.86 -11.05 -11.56
C LYS A 474 -27.02 -9.55 -11.87
N GLY A 475 -25.96 -8.87 -12.32
CA GLY A 475 -26.01 -7.43 -12.58
C GLY A 475 -26.14 -6.58 -11.32
N VAL A 476 -25.87 -7.14 -10.13
CA VAL A 476 -25.97 -6.40 -8.85
C VAL A 476 -24.57 -6.21 -8.25
N LYS A 477 -24.31 -5.05 -7.66
CA LYS A 477 -23.07 -4.77 -6.92
C LYS A 477 -23.35 -4.83 -5.41
N VAL A 478 -22.91 -5.92 -4.78
CA VAL A 478 -23.15 -6.20 -3.36
C VAL A 478 -21.81 -6.47 -2.66
N SER A 479 -21.62 -5.91 -1.47
CA SER A 479 -20.52 -6.25 -0.58
C SER A 479 -20.98 -7.14 0.59
N ALA A 480 -20.03 -7.78 1.28
CA ALA A 480 -20.32 -8.52 2.51
C ALA A 480 -21.00 -7.65 3.58
N ARG A 481 -20.65 -6.35 3.64
CA ARG A 481 -21.29 -5.41 4.58
C ARG A 481 -22.76 -5.17 4.22
N ASP A 482 -23.11 -5.17 2.94
CA ASP A 482 -24.49 -4.97 2.50
C ASP A 482 -25.35 -6.20 2.83
N LEU A 483 -24.80 -7.41 2.70
CA LEU A 483 -25.43 -8.64 3.17
C LEU A 483 -25.68 -8.61 4.68
N LYS A 484 -24.65 -8.27 5.47
CA LYS A 484 -24.75 -8.12 6.93
C LYS A 484 -25.80 -7.08 7.33
N ARG A 485 -25.77 -5.89 6.72
CA ARG A 485 -26.74 -4.80 6.96
C ARG A 485 -28.16 -5.22 6.59
N SER A 486 -28.35 -5.85 5.43
CA SER A 486 -29.64 -6.40 5.01
C SER A 486 -30.17 -7.40 6.04
N ARG A 487 -29.34 -8.33 6.51
CA ARG A 487 -29.75 -9.29 7.54
C ARG A 487 -30.20 -8.60 8.83
N ILE A 488 -29.38 -7.69 9.35
CA ILE A 488 -29.67 -6.96 10.59
C ILE A 488 -30.95 -6.15 10.45
N LYS A 489 -31.13 -5.40 9.35
CA LYS A 489 -32.35 -4.63 9.07
C LYS A 489 -33.59 -5.54 9.04
N ASN A 490 -33.51 -6.67 8.34
CA ASN A 490 -34.59 -7.65 8.26
C ASN A 490 -34.98 -8.23 9.63
N LEU A 491 -34.02 -8.40 10.53
CA LEU A 491 -34.25 -8.90 11.89
C LEU A 491 -34.86 -7.82 12.79
N LEU A 492 -34.39 -6.57 12.68
CA LEU A 492 -34.95 -5.42 13.41
C LEU A 492 -36.39 -5.09 13.00
N GLN A 493 -36.78 -5.43 11.76
CA GLN A 493 -38.14 -5.27 11.26
C GLN A 493 -39.05 -6.47 11.56
N SER A 494 -38.54 -7.49 12.23
CA SER A 494 -39.34 -8.65 12.68
C SER A 494 -39.68 -8.52 14.15
N ASP A 495 -40.67 -9.27 14.63
CA ASP A 495 -41.12 -9.29 16.03
C ASP A 495 -40.13 -9.97 17.01
N ARG A 496 -38.82 -9.89 16.73
CA ARG A 496 -37.76 -10.49 17.54
C ARG A 496 -37.23 -9.50 18.57
N SER A 497 -36.95 -10.01 19.77
CA SER A 497 -36.27 -9.25 20.81
C SER A 497 -34.83 -8.90 20.45
N THR A 498 -34.29 -7.84 21.04
CA THR A 498 -32.88 -7.43 20.85
C THR A 498 -31.89 -8.52 21.26
N GLU A 499 -32.23 -9.32 22.28
CA GLU A 499 -31.45 -10.47 22.75
C GLU A 499 -31.41 -11.60 21.72
N GLU A 500 -32.54 -11.92 21.09
CA GLU A 500 -32.58 -12.91 19.99
C GLU A 500 -31.74 -12.45 18.80
N ILE A 501 -31.84 -11.16 18.43
CA ILE A 501 -31.04 -10.59 17.33
C ILE A 501 -29.55 -10.68 17.68
N TYR A 502 -29.17 -10.38 18.92
CA TYR A 502 -27.79 -10.50 19.39
C TYR A 502 -27.30 -11.96 19.32
N ARG A 503 -28.07 -12.94 19.80
CA ARG A 503 -27.71 -14.36 19.71
C ARG A 503 -27.52 -14.85 18.28
N MET A 504 -28.29 -14.32 17.33
CA MET A 504 -28.22 -14.72 15.93
C MET A 504 -27.08 -14.06 15.14
N THR A 505 -26.56 -12.92 15.59
CA THR A 505 -25.67 -12.08 14.76
C THR A 505 -24.45 -11.50 15.49
N GLY A 506 -24.42 -11.61 16.81
CA GLY A 506 -23.50 -10.90 17.69
C GLY A 506 -23.59 -9.37 17.61
N PHE A 507 -24.68 -8.82 17.04
CA PHE A 507 -24.91 -7.38 16.90
C PHE A 507 -25.69 -6.84 18.09
N LYS A 508 -25.09 -5.93 18.86
CA LYS A 508 -25.77 -5.23 19.96
C LYS A 508 -26.56 -4.05 19.39
N VAL A 509 -27.88 -4.09 19.53
CA VAL A 509 -28.76 -2.97 19.21
C VAL A 509 -28.55 -1.89 20.26
N LYS A 510 -28.08 -0.70 19.86
CA LYS A 510 -28.09 0.47 20.74
C LYS A 510 -29.51 1.03 20.70
N ILE A 511 -30.20 1.00 21.85
CA ILE A 511 -31.49 1.65 22.07
C ILE A 511 -31.26 3.16 22.17
#